data_AF-A0A5R8NGI6-F1
#
_entry.id   AF-A0A5R8NGI6-F1
#
_cell.length_a   1.000
_cell.length_b   1.000
_cell.length_c   1.000
_cell.angle_alpha   90.00
_cell.angle_beta   90.00
_cell.angle_gamma   90.00
#
_symmetry.space_group_name_H-M   'P 1'
#
loop_
_entity.id
_entity.type
_entity.pdbx_description
1 polymer ?
#
loop_
_entity_poly.entity_id
_entity_poly.type
_entity_poly.pdbx_seq_one_letter_code
_entity_poly.pdbx_strand_id
1 'polypeptide(L)' 'MAKTLIELPDELIEQARQVVGGATATETVLTALRLFVRQHRQREAIAWIADSAPFLRSR' A
#
# COMPACT_ATOMS: atom_id res chain seq x y z
N MET A 1 20.57 -8.62 -1.06
CA MET A 1 19.56 -7.56 -0.81
C MET A 1 20.28 -6.22 -0.83
N ALA A 2 19.77 -5.23 -1.57
CA ALA A 2 20.31 -3.87 -1.51
C ALA A 2 19.86 -3.25 -0.18
N LYS A 3 20.82 -2.79 0.64
CA LYS A 3 20.53 -2.07 1.87
C LYS A 3 20.52 -0.58 1.55
N THR A 4 19.34 0.02 1.59
CA THR A 4 19.16 1.46 1.39
C THR A 4 18.81 2.08 2.73
N LEU A 5 19.53 3.15 3.09
CA LEU A 5 19.21 3.95 4.27
C LEU A 5 18.17 5.00 3.87
N ILE A 6 17.04 4.97 4.54
CA ILE A 6 15.95 5.94 4.40
C ILE A 6 15.63 6.48 5.78
N GLU A 7 15.57 7.80 5.91
CA GLU A 7 15.13 8.46 7.12
C GLU A 7 13.61 8.59 7.08
N LEU A 8 12.96 8.13 8.15
CA LEU A 8 11.52 8.18 8.32
C LEU A 8 11.25 8.63 9.76
N PRO A 9 10.22 9.47 10.00
CA PRO A 9 9.82 9.80 11.36
C PRO A 9 9.42 8.54 12.13
N ASP A 10 9.90 8.39 13.36
CA ASP A 10 9.61 7.22 14.20
C ASP A 10 8.11 7.04 14.45
N GLU A 11 7.39 8.15 14.60
CA GLU A 11 5.93 8.15 14.73
C GLU A 11 5.22 7.49 13.54
N LEU A 12 5.74 7.69 12.32
CA LEU A 12 5.17 7.12 11.11
C LEU A 12 5.44 5.61 11.05
N ILE A 13 6.61 5.17 11.49
CA ILE A 13 6.93 3.75 11.61
C ILE A 13 6.03 3.09 12.67
N GLU A 14 5.77 3.76 13.78
CA GLU A 14 4.92 3.24 14.84
C GLU A 14 3.45 3.16 14.39
N GLN A 15 2.93 4.20 13.73
CA GLN A 15 1.60 4.16 13.12
C GLN A 15 1.49 3.02 12.10
N ALA A 16 2.49 2.86 11.23
CA ALA A 16 2.51 1.76 10.29
C ALA A 16 2.52 0.41 11.02
N ARG A 17 3.28 0.27 12.10
CA ARG A 17 3.34 -0.96 12.91
C ARG A 17 1.98 -1.28 13.53
N GLN A 18 1.24 -0.29 14.04
CA GLN A 18 -0.09 -0.52 14.58
C GLN A 18 -1.09 -1.03 13.53
N VAL A 19 -0.93 -0.61 12.27
CA VAL A 19 -1.83 -1.01 11.17
C VAL A 19 -1.44 -2.34 10.55
N VAL A 20 -0.15 -2.54 10.24
CA VAL A 20 0.32 -3.67 9.43
C VAL A 20 1.07 -4.73 10.25
N GLY A 21 1.44 -4.43 11.49
CA GLY A 21 2.27 -5.27 12.35
C GLY A 21 3.77 -5.20 12.00
N GLY A 22 4.51 -6.19 12.50
CA GLY A 22 5.96 -6.34 12.27
C GLY A 22 6.77 -6.13 13.55
N ALA A 23 7.77 -6.99 13.77
CA ALA A 23 8.63 -6.92 14.95
C ALA A 23 9.73 -5.87 14.80
N THR A 24 10.07 -5.52 13.55
CA THR A 24 11.12 -4.53 13.24
C THR A 24 10.60 -3.46 12.28
N ALA A 25 11.22 -2.28 12.31
CA ALA A 25 10.91 -1.20 11.35
C ALA A 25 11.00 -1.68 9.89
N THR A 26 12.02 -2.49 9.56
CA THR A 26 12.20 -3.05 8.22
C THR A 26 11.03 -3.95 7.81
N GLU A 27 10.57 -4.84 8.70
CA GLU A 27 9.43 -5.72 8.43
C GLU A 27 8.13 -4.93 8.27
N THR A 28 7.91 -3.95 9.13
CA THR A 28 6.76 -3.05 9.06
C THR A 28 6.74 -2.30 7.73
N VAL A 29 7.86 -1.70 7.31
CA VAL A 29 7.97 -0.98 6.03
C VAL A 29 7.76 -1.91 4.84
N LEU A 30 8.38 -3.09 4.83
CA LEU A 30 8.18 -4.07 3.76
C LEU A 30 6.73 -4.51 3.63
N THR A 31 6.05 -4.72 4.76
CA THR A 31 4.65 -5.14 4.79
C THR A 31 3.72 -4.02 4.32
N ALA A 32 3.97 -2.79 4.79
CA ALA A 32 3.24 -1.60 4.36
C ALA A 32 3.38 -1.37 2.85
N LEU A 33 4.59 -1.48 2.29
CA LEU A 33 4.83 -1.33 0.85
C LEU A 33 4.11 -2.42 0.03
N ARG A 34 4.11 -3.67 0.49
CA ARG A 34 3.39 -4.76 -0.20
C ARG A 34 1.88 -4.50 -0.24
N LEU A 35 1.31 -4.06 0.88
CA LEU A 35 -0.11 -3.71 0.97
C LEU A 35 -0.45 -2.53 0.06
N PHE A 36 0.40 -1.50 0.07
CA PHE A 36 0.23 -0.34 -0.80
C PHE A 36 0.23 -0.72 -2.29
N VAL A 37 1.22 -1.49 -2.74
CA VAL A 37 1.29 -1.93 -4.15
C VAL A 37 0.08 -2.78 -4.52
N ARG A 38 -0.37 -3.67 -3.64
CA ARG A 38 -1.58 -4.47 -3.86
C ARG A 38 -2.82 -3.60 -4.00
N GLN A 39 -3.00 -2.64 -3.09
CA GLN A 39 -4.16 -1.74 -3.10
C GLN A 39 -4.14 -0.83 -4.34
N HIS A 40 -2.97 -0.36 -4.75
CA HIS A 40 -2.80 0.44 -5.97
C HIS A 40 -3.25 -0.35 -7.21
N ARG A 41 -2.76 -1.59 -7.39
CA ARG A 41 -3.19 -2.47 -8.49
C ARG A 41 -4.68 -2.75 -8.49
N GLN A 42 -5.29 -2.93 -7.31
CA GLN A 42 -6.74 -3.12 -7.20
C GLN A 42 -7.51 -1.88 -7.62
N ARG A 43 -7.05 -0.68 -7.23
CA ARG A 43 -7.67 0.58 -7.65
C ARG A 43 -7.58 0.79 -9.16
N GLU A 44 -6.42 0.50 -9.75
CA GLU A 44 -6.25 0.56 -11.22
C GLU A 44 -7.17 -0.43 -11.93
N ALA A 45 -7.29 -1.66 -11.42
CA ALA A 45 -8.21 -2.65 -11.98
C ALA A 45 -9.68 -2.19 -11.88
N ILE A 46 -10.09 -1.59 -10.76
CA ILE A 46 -11.44 -1.03 -10.59
C ILE A 46 -11.68 0.13 -11.56
N ALA A 47 -10.71 1.05 -11.69
CA ALA A 47 -10.80 2.15 -12.64
C ALA A 47 -10.93 1.64 -14.08
N TRP A 48 -10.13 0.65 -14.45
CA TRP A 48 -10.20 0.01 -15.76
C TRP A 48 -11.56 -0.65 -16.02
N ILE A 49 -12.14 -1.36 -15.03
CA ILE A 49 -13.49 -1.93 -15.15
C ILE A 49 -14.54 -0.83 -15.34
N ALA A 50 -14.47 0.25 -14.56
CA ALA A 50 -15.42 1.36 -14.62
C ALA A 50 -15.36 2.10 -15.96
N ASP A 51 -14.19 2.17 -16.58
CA ASP A 51 -14.00 2.79 -17.91
C ASP A 51 -14.36 1.82 -19.04
N SER A 52 -14.14 0.52 -18.86
CA SER A 52 -14.44 -0.52 -19.87
C SER A 52 -15.92 -0.94 -19.89
N ALA A 53 -16.70 -0.59 -18.86
CA ALA A 53 -18.12 -0.91 -18.75
C ALA A 53 -18.98 0.35 -18.56
N PRO A 54 -19.20 1.15 -19.63
CA PRO A 54 -19.99 2.39 -19.56
C PRO A 54 -21.46 2.18 -19.12
N PHE A 55 -21.98 0.95 -19.20
CA PHE A 55 -23.33 0.59 -18.73
C PHE A 55 -23.44 0.41 -17.21
N LEU A 56 -22.32 0.38 -16.46
CA LEU A 56 -22.33 0.41 -14.98
C LEU A 56 -22.39 1.85 -14.41
N ARG A 57 -22.26 2.89 -15.25
CA ARG A 57 -22.35 4.31 -14.86
C ARG A 57 -23.78 4.86 -14.84
N SER A 58 -24.79 4.11 -15.27
CA SER A 58 -26.20 4.53 -15.14
C SER A 58 -26.82 4.00 -13.85
N ARG A 59 -26.75 4.81 -12.79
CA ARG A 59 -27.87 5.14 -11.89
C ARG A 59 -27.50 6.34 -11.02
#